data_AF-A0A4Y9YN53-F1
#
_entry.id   AF-A0A4Y9YN53-F1
#
_cell.length_a   1.000
_cell.length_b   1.000
_cell.length_c   1.000
_cell.angle_alpha   90.00
_cell.angle_beta   90.00
_cell.angle_gamma   90.00
#
_symmetry.space_group_name_H-M   'P 1'
#
loop_
_entity.id
_entity.type
_entity.pdbx_description
1 polymer ?
#
loop_
_entity_poly.entity_id
_entity_poly.type
_entity_poly.pdbx_seq_one_letter_code
_entity_poly.pdbx_strand_id
1 'polypeptide(L)'
;MRRTKRVVKYREGADMLTYVAGKRRLPVQWTAWLTHTRLHPPALEELHADLERQRRVQYNAALIEARDREERVQQLRMASASQGVMDGATNSPALEATKQEDAASLVQPAGHPPSASDVSVTKKAPQQAPPDYPAPVSDEPQEWSPRTVRRG
;
A
#
# COMPACT_ATOMS: atom_id res chain seq x y z
N MET A 1 13.97 -19.43 24.88
CA MET A 1 12.73 -20.02 24.31
C MET A 1 13.03 -20.66 22.96
N ARG A 2 12.77 -21.95 22.76
CA ARG A 2 12.85 -22.58 21.43
C ARG A 2 11.56 -22.27 20.68
N ARG A 3 11.67 -21.66 19.50
CA ARG A 3 10.54 -21.42 18.60
C ARG A 3 10.29 -22.67 17.77
N THR A 4 9.07 -23.18 17.78
CA THR A 4 8.66 -24.31 16.93
C THR A 4 8.88 -23.98 15.46
N LYS A 5 9.48 -24.88 14.68
CA LYS A 5 9.67 -24.64 13.24
C LYS A 5 8.35 -24.87 12.49
N ARG A 6 7.99 -23.93 11.62
CA ARG A 6 6.88 -24.08 10.66
C ARG A 6 7.50 -24.38 9.30
N VAL A 7 7.00 -25.40 8.61
CA VAL A 7 7.57 -25.90 7.34
C VAL A 7 6.46 -26.08 6.32
N VAL A 8 6.74 -25.74 5.06
CA VAL A 8 5.86 -26.03 3.91
C VAL A 8 6.41 -27.24 3.18
N LYS A 9 5.55 -28.24 2.94
CA LYS A 9 5.84 -29.34 2.03
C LYS A 9 5.34 -28.97 0.63
N TYR A 10 6.27 -28.79 -0.30
CA TYR A 10 5.92 -28.60 -1.71
C TYR A 10 5.47 -29.92 -2.32
N ARG A 11 4.67 -29.85 -3.39
CA ARG A 11 4.34 -31.04 -4.19
C ARG A 11 5.62 -31.58 -4.82
N GLU A 12 5.67 -32.89 -5.00
CA GLU A 12 6.86 -33.58 -5.52
C GLU A 12 7.17 -33.14 -6.96
N GLY A 13 8.46 -33.00 -7.28
CA GLY A 13 8.95 -32.60 -8.61
C GLY A 13 9.48 -31.17 -8.70
N ALA A 14 9.24 -30.52 -9.86
CA ALA A 14 9.80 -29.20 -10.22
C ALA A 14 9.23 -28.03 -9.41
N ASP A 15 8.20 -28.24 -8.59
CA ASP A 15 7.55 -27.18 -7.83
C ASP A 15 8.51 -26.54 -6.81
N MET A 16 9.29 -27.34 -6.07
CA MET A 16 10.24 -26.80 -5.09
C MET A 16 11.22 -25.81 -5.74
N LEU A 17 11.86 -26.21 -6.84
CA LEU A 17 12.80 -25.37 -7.57
C LEU A 17 12.11 -24.13 -8.15
N THR A 18 10.86 -24.23 -8.58
CA THR A 18 10.08 -23.10 -9.09
C THR A 18 9.82 -22.03 -8.02
N TYR A 19 9.54 -22.45 -6.78
CA TYR A 19 9.37 -21.53 -5.66
C TYR A 19 10.69 -20.95 -5.17
N VAL A 20 11.76 -21.76 -5.10
CA VAL A 20 13.08 -21.30 -4.64
C VAL A 20 13.74 -20.37 -5.66
N ALA A 21 13.60 -20.65 -6.96
CA ALA A 21 14.12 -19.80 -8.03
C ALA A 21 13.30 -18.50 -8.22
N GLY A 22 12.27 -18.25 -7.40
CA GLY A 22 11.47 -17.03 -7.43
C GLY A 22 10.46 -16.93 -8.57
N LYS A 23 10.35 -17.95 -9.44
CA LYS A 23 9.36 -17.98 -10.54
C LYS A 23 7.93 -18.04 -10.02
N ARG A 24 7.70 -18.68 -8.88
CA ARG A 24 6.45 -18.63 -8.12
C ARG A 24 6.74 -18.17 -6.70
N ARG A 25 5.88 -17.34 -6.13
CA ARG A 25 5.99 -16.87 -4.74
C ARG A 25 4.82 -17.42 -3.94
N LEU A 26 5.07 -17.74 -2.67
CA LEU A 26 4.00 -18.05 -1.74
C LEU A 26 3.14 -16.79 -1.52
N PRO A 27 1.81 -16.94 -1.33
CA PRO A 27 0.97 -15.83 -0.92
C PRO A 27 1.49 -15.20 0.36
N VAL A 28 1.34 -13.87 0.48
CA VAL A 28 1.89 -13.10 1.61
C VAL A 28 1.36 -13.58 2.97
N GLN A 29 0.14 -14.10 3.00
CA GLN A 29 -0.46 -14.63 4.22
C GLN A 29 0.26 -15.89 4.70
N TRP A 30 0.72 -16.74 3.77
CA TRP A 30 1.52 -17.92 4.08
C TRP A 30 2.91 -17.53 4.58
N THR A 31 3.57 -16.56 3.93
CA THR A 31 4.88 -16.10 4.39
C THR A 31 4.80 -15.48 5.79
N ALA A 32 3.77 -14.66 6.07
CA ALA A 32 3.54 -14.08 7.41
C ALA A 32 3.30 -15.15 8.49
N TRP A 33 2.63 -16.25 8.15
CA TRP A 33 2.46 -17.38 9.07
C TRP A 33 3.78 -18.15 9.25
N LEU A 34 4.56 -18.38 8.20
CA LEU A 34 5.86 -19.06 8.31
C LEU A 34 6.89 -18.23 9.09
N THR A 35 6.88 -16.90 8.94
CA THR A 35 7.69 -15.96 9.72
C THR A 35 7.11 -15.69 11.11
N HIS A 36 6.07 -16.43 11.52
CA HIS A 36 5.27 -16.31 12.75
C HIS A 36 4.91 -14.88 13.15
N THR A 37 4.75 -14.00 12.17
CA THR A 37 4.09 -12.70 12.38
C THR A 37 2.60 -12.90 12.58
N ARG A 38 2.05 -14.00 12.04
CA ARG A 38 0.66 -14.42 12.21
C ARG A 38 0.55 -15.68 13.07
N LEU A 39 -0.42 -15.69 13.99
CA LEU A 39 -0.67 -16.83 14.89
C LEU A 39 -1.28 -18.03 14.15
N HIS A 40 -2.42 -17.81 13.49
CA HIS A 40 -3.19 -18.82 12.78
C HIS A 40 -2.81 -18.90 11.29
N PRO A 41 -2.85 -20.11 10.69
CA PRO A 41 -2.65 -20.25 9.26
C PRO A 41 -3.75 -19.51 8.48
N PRO A 42 -3.48 -19.05 7.25
CA PRO A 42 -4.51 -18.49 6.39
C PRO A 42 -5.55 -19.54 6.00
N ALA A 43 -6.80 -19.11 5.87
CA ALA A 43 -7.89 -19.92 5.34
C ALA A 43 -7.92 -19.87 3.80
N LEU A 44 -8.53 -20.86 3.13
CA LEU A 44 -8.58 -20.89 1.67
C LEU A 44 -9.45 -19.75 1.11
N GLU A 45 -10.54 -19.43 1.79
CA GLU A 45 -11.47 -18.36 1.45
C GLU A 45 -10.77 -17.00 1.46
N GLU A 46 -9.88 -16.79 2.43
CA GLU A 46 -9.08 -15.56 2.52
C GLU A 46 -8.14 -15.42 1.31
N LEU A 47 -7.51 -16.51 0.88
CA LEU A 47 -6.62 -16.50 -0.28
C LEU A 47 -7.39 -16.20 -1.57
N HIS A 48 -8.60 -16.74 -1.72
CA HIS A 48 -9.46 -16.43 -2.87
C HIS A 48 -9.92 -14.96 -2.85
N ALA A 49 -10.37 -14.46 -1.70
CA ALA A 49 -10.76 -13.06 -1.54
C ALA A 49 -9.60 -12.10 -1.84
N ASP A 50 -8.37 -12.46 -1.45
CA ASP A 50 -7.18 -11.68 -1.76
C ASP A 50 -6.89 -11.63 -3.28
N LEU A 51 -7.03 -12.76 -3.98
CA LEU A 51 -6.90 -12.79 -5.45
C LEU A 51 -7.97 -11.94 -6.14
N GLU A 52 -9.21 -12.00 -5.69
CA GLU A 52 -10.28 -11.15 -6.21
C GLU A 52 -10.00 -9.67 -5.96
N ARG A 53 -9.52 -9.32 -4.77
CA ARG A 53 -9.13 -7.94 -4.45
C ARG A 53 -8.01 -7.47 -5.38
N GLN A 54 -6.97 -8.28 -5.58
CA GLN A 54 -5.87 -7.95 -6.48
C GLN A 54 -6.35 -7.69 -7.90
N ARG A 55 -7.28 -8.51 -8.42
CA ARG A 55 -7.88 -8.30 -9.75
C ARG A 55 -8.63 -6.96 -9.84
N ARG A 56 -9.45 -6.65 -8.83
CA ARG A 56 -10.20 -5.37 -8.78
C ARG A 56 -9.25 -4.17 -8.72
N VAL A 57 -8.21 -4.26 -7.90
CA VAL A 57 -7.20 -3.19 -7.77
C VAL A 57 -6.45 -2.98 -9.09
N GLN A 58 -6.02 -4.05 -9.76
CA GLN A 58 -5.34 -3.95 -11.05
C GLN A 58 -6.23 -3.30 -12.11
N TYR A 59 -7.51 -3.68 -12.15
CA TYR A 59 -8.47 -3.07 -13.06
C TYR A 59 -8.67 -1.57 -12.79
N ASN A 60 -8.88 -1.20 -11.52
CA ASN A 60 -9.06 0.21 -11.14
C ASN A 60 -7.79 1.03 -11.40
N ALA A 61 -6.61 0.47 -11.12
CA ALA A 61 -5.33 1.11 -11.42
C ALA A 61 -5.19 1.37 -12.93
N ALA A 62 -5.55 0.41 -13.77
CA ALA A 62 -5.50 0.58 -15.22
C ALA A 62 -6.45 1.69 -15.71
N LEU A 63 -7.63 1.83 -15.11
CA LEU A 63 -8.56 2.93 -15.42
C LEU A 63 -7.98 4.30 -15.04
N ILE A 64 -7.39 4.41 -13.85
CA ILE A 64 -6.76 5.65 -13.37
C ILE A 64 -5.58 6.01 -14.28
N GLU A 65 -4.71 5.05 -14.61
CA GLU A 65 -3.57 5.28 -15.50
C GLU A 65 -3.99 5.73 -16.90
N ALA A 66 -5.11 5.21 -17.42
CA ALA A 66 -5.64 5.65 -18.72
C ALA A 66 -6.07 7.12 -18.66
N ARG A 67 -6.82 7.50 -17.60
CA ARG A 67 -7.25 8.88 -17.37
C ARG A 67 -6.06 9.81 -17.17
N ASP A 68 -5.10 9.44 -16.33
CA ASP A 68 -3.89 10.23 -16.06
C ASP A 68 -3.06 10.45 -17.33
N ARG A 69 -3.07 9.48 -18.25
CA ARG A 69 -2.39 9.61 -19.55
C ARG A 69 -3.07 10.65 -20.43
N GLU A 70 -4.40 10.65 -20.48
CA GLU A 70 -5.18 11.64 -21.24
C GLU A 70 -5.01 13.04 -20.66
N GLU A 71 -5.11 13.19 -19.34
CA GLU A 71 -4.90 14.46 -18.65
C GLU A 71 -3.48 14.98 -18.86
N ARG A 72 -2.46 14.12 -18.80
CA ARG A 72 -1.07 14.48 -19.09
C ARG A 72 -0.89 15.01 -20.52
N VAL A 73 -1.52 14.38 -21.51
CA VAL A 73 -1.47 14.85 -22.91
C VAL A 73 -2.16 16.22 -23.04
N GLN A 74 -3.30 16.43 -22.39
CA GLN A 74 -3.99 17.71 -22.39
C GLN A 74 -3.16 18.81 -21.72
N GLN A 75 -2.56 18.54 -20.57
CA GLN A 75 -1.67 19.47 -19.87
C GLN A 75 -0.47 19.86 -20.72
N LEU A 76 0.18 18.89 -21.38
CA LEU A 76 1.29 19.17 -22.30
C LEU A 76 0.84 20.05 -23.49
N ARG A 77 -0.35 19.79 -24.04
CA ARG A 77 -0.92 20.62 -25.11
C ARG A 77 -1.17 22.04 -24.64
N MET A 78 -1.78 22.23 -23.48
CA MET A 78 -2.03 23.57 -22.93
C MET A 78 -0.73 24.31 -22.59
N ALA A 79 0.25 23.63 -21.99
CA ALA A 79 1.56 24.21 -21.69
C ALA A 79 2.28 24.67 -22.98
N SER A 80 2.28 23.84 -24.03
CA SER A 80 2.85 24.21 -25.32
C SER A 80 2.10 25.37 -26.01
N ALA A 81 0.77 25.45 -25.85
CA ALA A 81 -0.03 26.54 -26.39
C ALA A 81 0.24 27.88 -25.68
N SER A 82 0.48 27.86 -24.35
CA SER A 82 0.88 29.06 -23.61
C SER A 82 2.31 29.52 -23.92
N GLN A 83 3.18 28.61 -24.36
CA GLN A 83 4.58 28.92 -24.67
C GLN A 83 4.77 29.39 -26.13
N GLY A 84 3.83 29.06 -27.04
CA GLY A 84 3.85 29.45 -28.45
C GLY A 84 3.49 30.92 -28.77
N VAL A 85 3.20 31.77 -27.77
CA VAL A 85 2.90 33.20 -27.98
C VAL A 85 4.12 34.10 -27.70
N MET A 86 5.27 33.56 -27.25
CA MET A 86 6.47 34.38 -26.97
C MET A 86 7.76 34.02 -27.73
N ASP A 87 7.85 32.91 -28.46
CA ASP A 87 9.11 32.54 -29.14
C ASP A 87 9.03 32.63 -30.67
N GLY A 88 9.07 33.87 -31.14
CA GLY A 88 9.63 34.20 -32.44
C GLY A 88 11.11 34.58 -32.30
N ALA A 89 12.01 33.62 -32.03
CA ALA A 89 13.45 33.76 -32.32
C ALA A 89 14.25 32.47 -32.07
N THR A 90 14.81 31.95 -33.16
CA THR A 90 16.11 31.24 -33.27
C THR A 90 16.32 29.84 -32.66
N ASN A 91 16.54 28.91 -33.61
CA ASN A 91 17.59 27.88 -33.68
C ASN A 91 17.45 26.54 -32.92
N SER A 92 17.36 25.48 -33.74
CA SER A 92 17.85 24.12 -33.48
C SER A 92 19.38 24.03 -33.63
N PRO A 93 20.02 22.85 -33.45
CA PRO A 93 20.05 21.98 -32.26
C PRO A 93 21.53 21.72 -31.83
N ALA A 94 21.79 21.47 -30.55
CA ALA A 94 23.10 21.00 -30.10
C ALA A 94 22.96 19.89 -29.05
N LEU A 95 23.49 18.72 -29.42
CA LEU A 95 23.73 17.57 -28.57
C LEU A 95 24.74 17.95 -27.48
N GLU A 96 24.47 17.62 -26.21
CA GLU A 96 25.55 17.22 -25.30
C GLU A 96 25.01 16.35 -24.17
N ALA A 97 25.61 15.17 -24.06
CA ALA A 97 25.40 14.21 -23.01
C ALA A 97 26.55 14.35 -22.00
N THR A 98 26.25 14.61 -20.72
CA THR A 98 27.21 14.45 -19.61
C THR A 98 26.49 14.29 -18.27
N LYS A 99 26.22 13.03 -17.92
CA LYS A 99 26.55 12.33 -16.67
C LYS A 99 26.97 13.18 -15.43
N GLN A 100 26.16 13.15 -14.37
CA GLN A 100 26.55 13.25 -12.93
C GLN A 100 25.32 12.84 -12.07
N GLU A 101 25.37 11.73 -11.33
CA GLU A 101 25.77 11.62 -9.91
C GLU A 101 24.87 12.41 -8.95
N ASP A 102 23.99 11.70 -8.22
CA ASP A 102 23.87 11.70 -6.75
C ASP A 102 22.50 11.19 -6.29
N ALA A 103 22.44 9.96 -5.77
CA ALA A 103 21.29 9.46 -5.04
C ALA A 103 21.67 8.31 -4.10
N ALA A 104 22.22 8.63 -2.94
CA ALA A 104 22.20 7.73 -1.78
C ALA A 104 22.34 8.52 -0.48
N SER A 105 21.23 9.08 0.02
CA SER A 105 21.12 9.46 1.43
C SER A 105 19.98 8.68 2.05
N LEU A 106 20.32 7.54 2.63
CA LEU A 106 19.45 6.64 3.36
C LEU A 106 19.68 6.91 4.86
N VAL A 107 18.79 7.64 5.51
CA VAL A 107 18.81 7.85 6.96
C VAL A 107 17.63 7.13 7.59
N GLN A 108 17.93 6.06 8.32
CA GLN A 108 17.03 5.43 9.29
C GLN A 108 16.91 6.34 10.54
N PRO A 109 15.89 6.13 11.39
CA PRO A 109 16.26 5.72 12.74
C PRO A 109 15.40 4.61 13.35
N ALA A 110 16.05 3.96 14.30
CA ALA A 110 15.66 2.77 15.06
C ALA A 110 14.84 3.09 16.33
N GLY A 111 14.29 2.01 16.93
CA GLY A 111 13.92 1.89 18.36
C GLY A 111 12.43 2.10 18.67
N HIS A 112 11.59 1.07 18.88
CA HIS A 112 11.37 0.23 20.08
C HIS A 112 10.63 0.91 21.28
N PRO A 113 9.88 0.14 22.11
CA PRO A 113 8.49 0.40 22.53
C PRO A 113 8.31 0.79 24.01
N PRO A 114 7.05 0.92 24.50
CA PRO A 114 6.67 0.28 25.78
C PRO A 114 5.30 -0.42 25.66
N SER A 115 5.04 -1.62 26.21
CA SER A 115 5.08 -2.12 27.60
C SER A 115 3.82 -1.79 28.43
N ALA A 116 2.91 -2.79 28.44
CA ALA A 116 2.14 -3.40 29.54
C ALA A 116 1.26 -2.60 30.54
N SER A 117 0.03 -3.14 30.70
CA SER A 117 -0.86 -3.18 31.89
C SER A 117 -1.58 -1.85 32.26
N ASP A 118 -2.80 -1.77 32.78
CA ASP A 118 -3.74 -2.70 33.46
C ASP A 118 -5.07 -1.91 33.61
N VAL A 119 -6.26 -2.49 33.37
CA VAL A 119 -7.43 -2.50 34.31
C VAL A 119 -8.62 -3.30 33.77
N SER A 120 -8.83 -4.45 34.38
CA SER A 120 -10.06 -4.96 35.04
C SER A 120 -11.45 -4.89 34.38
N VAL A 121 -11.90 -6.09 33.99
CA VAL A 121 -13.22 -6.74 34.23
C VAL A 121 -14.28 -5.95 35.02
N THR A 122 -15.51 -5.83 34.47
CA THR A 122 -16.75 -6.13 35.22
C THR A 122 -17.90 -6.55 34.28
N LYS A 123 -18.56 -7.65 34.65
CA LYS A 123 -19.76 -8.21 34.03
C LYS A 123 -21.01 -7.38 34.36
N LYS A 124 -21.88 -7.12 33.38
CA LYS A 124 -23.34 -7.43 33.41
C LYS A 124 -24.03 -6.86 32.17
N ALA A 125 -24.73 -7.73 31.44
CA ALA A 125 -25.80 -7.33 30.54
C ALA A 125 -27.03 -6.89 31.37
N PRO A 126 -27.73 -5.85 30.91
CA PRO A 126 -29.16 -6.00 30.66
C PRO A 126 -29.55 -5.47 29.27
N GLN A 127 -30.53 -6.15 28.67
CA GLN A 127 -31.21 -5.74 27.44
C GLN A 127 -31.71 -4.30 27.55
N GLN A 128 -31.28 -3.42 26.65
CA GLN A 128 -31.88 -2.11 26.41
C GLN A 128 -32.01 -1.90 24.90
N ALA A 129 -33.09 -1.18 24.55
CA ALA A 129 -33.65 -0.90 23.22
C ALA A 129 -32.62 -0.62 22.10
N PRO A 130 -33.01 -0.76 20.80
CA PRO A 130 -32.15 -0.37 19.69
C PRO A 130 -31.66 1.08 19.89
N PRO A 131 -30.37 1.36 19.64
CA PRO A 131 -29.84 2.71 19.77
C PRO A 131 -30.56 3.64 18.80
N ASP A 132 -30.98 4.80 19.29
CA ASP A 132 -31.37 5.93 18.45
C ASP A 132 -30.21 6.22 17.49
N TYR A 133 -30.38 5.89 16.22
CA TYR A 133 -29.42 6.27 15.20
C TYR A 133 -29.55 7.78 14.98
N PRO A 134 -28.49 8.58 15.18
CA PRO A 134 -28.50 9.95 14.69
C PRO A 134 -28.73 9.91 13.17
N ALA A 135 -29.50 10.88 12.67
CA ALA A 135 -29.77 11.05 11.24
C ALA A 135 -28.47 10.98 10.42
N PRO A 136 -28.51 10.43 9.18
CA PRO A 136 -27.33 10.29 8.35
C PRO A 136 -26.64 11.64 8.21
N VAL A 137 -25.39 11.71 8.69
CA VAL A 137 -24.50 12.83 8.46
C VAL A 137 -24.28 12.97 6.95
N SER A 138 -24.42 14.19 6.44
CA SER A 138 -24.22 14.52 5.02
C SER A 138 -22.88 13.96 4.51
N ASP A 139 -22.87 13.37 3.32
CA ASP A 139 -21.68 12.81 2.62
C ASP A 139 -20.74 13.92 2.10
N GLU A 140 -20.48 14.94 2.91
CA GLU A 140 -19.50 15.97 2.57
C GLU A 140 -18.10 15.52 2.99
N PRO A 141 -17.08 15.70 2.13
CA PRO A 141 -15.72 15.32 2.45
C PRO A 141 -15.22 16.18 3.61
N GLN A 142 -15.03 15.56 4.78
CA GLN A 142 -14.48 16.23 5.94
C GLN A 142 -13.01 16.61 5.68
N GLU A 143 -12.71 17.91 5.79
CA GLU A 143 -11.37 18.44 5.58
C GLU A 143 -10.38 17.87 6.61
N TRP A 144 -9.30 17.23 6.11
CA TRP A 144 -8.21 16.79 6.97
C TRP A 144 -7.41 18.00 7.46
N SER A 145 -7.47 18.27 8.77
CA SER A 145 -6.59 19.24 9.43
C SER A 145 -5.47 18.54 10.23
N PRO A 146 -4.18 18.82 9.95
CA PRO A 146 -3.07 18.24 10.70
C PRO A 146 -3.00 18.83 12.12
N ARG A 147 -3.11 17.98 13.15
CA ARG A 147 -2.97 18.40 14.55
C ARG A 147 -1.49 18.38 14.95
N THR A 148 -0.95 19.55 15.29
CA THR A 148 0.40 19.66 15.86
C THR A 148 0.33 19.37 17.36
N VAL A 149 0.95 18.27 17.81
CA VAL A 149 1.09 17.95 19.24
C VAL A 149 2.30 18.70 19.78
N ARG A 150 2.10 19.75 20.59
CA ARG A 150 3.18 20.35 21.38
C ARG A 150 3.37 19.52 22.65
N ARG A 151 4.50 18.83 22.75
CA ARG A 151 4.99 18.28 24.04
C ARG A 151 5.61 19.43 24.83
N GLY A 152 5.07 19.70 26.02
CA GLY A 152 5.69 20.55 27.04
C GLY A 152 6.69 19.78 27.87
#